data_AF-A0A2K9ZGK6-F1
#
_entry.id   AF-A0A2K9ZGK6-F1
#
_cell.length_a   1.000
_cell.length_b   1.000
_cell.length_c   1.000
_cell.angle_alpha   90.00
_cell.angle_beta   90.00
_cell.angle_gamma   90.00
#
_symmetry.space_group_name_H-M   'P 1'
#
loop_
_entity.id
_entity.type
_entity.pdbx_description
1 polymer ?
#
loop_
_entity_poly.entity_id
_entity_poly.type
_entity_poly.pdbx_seq_one_letter_code
_entity_poly.pdbx_strand_id
1 'polypeptide(L)'
;MAMLQWGKLEIVSLDGCTSRQEIAVGDDPIAPTLRAAMLRENGRNHGETGGSDGTRHAKPPSISETTMADFSHKTDIEIDQWIRNFEKRCQTEAPLYLELLEERGHRAGRRAGLDLEKSLAALKRAAVSGTCISYGDLAKASGVEWSKARHQLNGKNGHLDRLLEICHARKLPLLTAICVNQGSLQEGELEENALKGFSEGARRIGRSFSEDLDFHHACREECWNWGRMQLG
;
A
#
# COMPACT_ATOMS: atom_id res chain seq x y z
N MET A 1 -15.02 -49.51 -12.14
CA MET A 1 -15.42 -48.39 -13.03
C MET A 1 -16.49 -47.59 -12.30
N ALA A 2 -16.10 -46.51 -11.61
CA ALA A 2 -17.03 -45.63 -10.91
C ALA A 2 -16.77 -44.20 -11.38
N MET A 3 -17.76 -43.63 -12.08
CA MET A 3 -17.83 -42.23 -12.44
C MET A 3 -18.04 -41.41 -11.17
N LEU A 4 -17.16 -40.44 -10.90
CA LEU A 4 -17.44 -39.37 -9.95
C LEU A 4 -17.97 -38.16 -10.73
N GLN A 5 -19.23 -37.84 -10.45
CA GLN A 5 -19.96 -36.71 -11.00
C GLN A 5 -19.54 -35.44 -10.23
N TRP A 6 -19.07 -34.42 -10.95
CA TRP A 6 -18.66 -33.14 -10.36
C TRP A 6 -19.85 -32.19 -10.30
N GLY A 7 -20.23 -31.76 -9.08
CA GLY A 7 -21.17 -30.67 -8.88
C GLY A 7 -20.48 -29.32 -9.10
N LYS A 8 -20.98 -28.52 -10.04
CA LYS A 8 -20.62 -27.11 -10.18
C LYS A 8 -21.35 -26.30 -9.10
N LEU A 9 -20.61 -25.61 -8.23
CA LEU A 9 -21.13 -24.42 -7.55
C LEU A 9 -20.68 -23.21 -8.35
N GLU A 10 -21.63 -22.52 -8.99
CA GLU A 10 -21.40 -21.19 -9.54
C GLU A 10 -21.60 -20.18 -8.41
N ILE A 11 -20.51 -19.54 -7.99
CA ILE A 11 -20.56 -18.33 -7.18
C ILE A 11 -20.41 -17.17 -8.16
N VAL A 12 -21.51 -16.49 -8.44
CA VAL A 12 -21.52 -15.23 -9.18
C VAL A 12 -21.23 -14.13 -8.18
N SER A 13 -20.06 -13.49 -8.30
CA SER A 13 -19.73 -12.25 -7.58
C SER A 13 -19.94 -11.05 -8.52
N LEU A 14 -20.58 -10.00 -8.01
CA LEU A 14 -21.03 -8.83 -8.77
C LEU A 14 -19.92 -7.81 -9.09
N ASP A 15 -18.67 -8.06 -8.69
CA ASP A 15 -17.55 -7.12 -8.87
C ASP A 15 -16.54 -7.63 -9.89
N GLY A 16 -16.93 -7.64 -11.17
CA GLY A 16 -16.09 -7.38 -12.36
C GLY A 16 -14.71 -8.05 -12.55
N CYS A 17 -14.30 -9.03 -11.75
CA CYS A 17 -12.97 -9.62 -11.81
C CYS A 17 -13.06 -11.12 -12.13
N THR A 18 -13.25 -11.45 -13.40
CA THR A 18 -13.09 -12.82 -13.90
C THR A 18 -11.68 -13.01 -14.43
N SER A 19 -10.83 -13.68 -13.65
CA SER A 19 -9.69 -14.43 -14.18
C SER A 19 -9.81 -15.87 -13.72
N ARG A 20 -10.13 -16.75 -14.68
CA ARG A 20 -10.22 -18.20 -14.46
C ARG A 20 -8.82 -18.77 -14.69
N GLN A 21 -8.15 -19.21 -13.63
CA GLN A 21 -6.90 -19.96 -13.76
C GLN A 21 -6.99 -21.21 -12.88
N GLU A 22 -6.92 -22.38 -13.52
CA GLU A 22 -6.74 -23.66 -12.85
C GLU A 22 -5.35 -23.66 -12.20
N ILE A 23 -5.31 -23.80 -10.87
CA ILE A 23 -4.06 -23.92 -10.13
C ILE A 23 -4.00 -25.36 -9.62
N ALA A 24 -2.98 -26.09 -10.05
CA ALA A 24 -2.63 -27.37 -9.45
C ALA A 24 -2.26 -27.13 -7.99
N VAL A 25 -3.00 -27.76 -7.07
CA VAL A 25 -2.72 -27.75 -5.64
C VAL A 25 -1.50 -28.65 -5.42
N GLY A 26 -0.32 -28.07 -5.45
CA GLY A 26 0.88 -28.69 -4.88
C GLY A 26 0.84 -28.53 -3.37
N ASP A 27 1.06 -29.63 -2.64
CA ASP A 27 1.12 -29.69 -1.18
C ASP A 27 2.16 -28.72 -0.61
N ASP A 28 1.70 -27.58 -0.09
CA ASP A 28 2.51 -26.59 0.61
C ASP A 28 2.15 -26.61 2.11
N PRO A 29 3.08 -26.92 3.03
CA PRO A 29 2.78 -27.24 4.43
C PRO A 29 2.66 -25.98 5.32
N ILE A 30 2.00 -24.92 4.87
CA ILE A 30 1.82 -23.66 5.65
C ILE A 30 0.37 -23.17 5.60
N ALA A 31 -0.59 -24.09 5.62
CA ALA A 31 -2.02 -23.79 5.78
C ALA A 31 -2.56 -23.71 7.24
N PRO A 32 -1.89 -24.19 8.33
CA PRO A 32 -2.50 -24.12 9.66
C PRO A 32 -2.38 -22.76 10.37
N THR A 33 -1.30 -22.02 10.16
CA THR A 33 -0.96 -20.85 11.01
C THR A 33 -1.78 -19.60 10.66
N LEU A 34 -2.08 -19.39 9.37
CA LEU A 34 -2.94 -18.29 8.91
C LEU A 34 -4.43 -18.53 9.25
N ARG A 35 -4.86 -19.80 9.30
CA ARG A 35 -6.23 -20.16 9.71
C ARG A 35 -6.45 -19.96 11.21
N ALA A 36 -5.40 -20.19 12.03
CA ALA A 36 -5.45 -19.98 13.47
C ALA A 36 -5.49 -18.49 13.88
N ALA A 37 -4.86 -17.61 13.11
CA ALA A 37 -4.96 -16.16 13.32
C ALA A 37 -6.36 -15.63 12.93
N MET A 38 -6.94 -16.09 11.81
CA MET A 38 -8.25 -15.64 11.33
C MET A 38 -9.45 -16.18 12.14
N LEU A 39 -9.33 -17.34 12.80
CA LEU A 39 -10.42 -17.94 13.59
C LEU A 39 -10.50 -17.46 15.05
N ARG A 40 -9.47 -16.78 15.57
CA ARG A 40 -9.49 -16.26 16.96
C ARG A 40 -10.30 -14.97 17.13
N GLU A 41 -10.61 -14.25 16.06
CA GLU A 41 -11.39 -13.00 16.15
C GLU A 41 -12.91 -13.19 16.04
N ASN A 42 -13.42 -14.34 15.55
CA ASN A 42 -14.85 -14.56 15.31
C ASN A 42 -15.55 -15.51 16.32
N GLY A 43 -14.91 -15.79 17.46
CA GLY A 43 -15.33 -16.87 18.37
C GLY A 43 -15.78 -16.47 19.78
N ARG A 44 -16.31 -15.27 20.01
CA ARG A 44 -16.96 -14.94 21.30
C ARG A 44 -18.26 -14.17 21.12
N ASN A 45 -19.37 -14.89 20.96
CA ASN A 45 -20.66 -14.50 21.53
C ASN A 45 -21.64 -15.70 21.60
N HIS A 46 -22.46 -15.68 22.66
CA HIS A 46 -23.40 -16.72 23.19
C HIS A 46 -22.74 -17.73 24.13
N GLY A 47 -23.17 -18.00 25.37
CA GLY A 47 -24.20 -17.56 26.33
C GLY A 47 -23.86 -18.34 27.64
N GLU A 48 -24.15 -17.93 28.87
CA GLU A 48 -25.45 -18.02 29.55
C GLU A 48 -25.31 -17.55 31.02
N THR A 49 -26.39 -16.93 31.51
CA THR A 49 -26.98 -16.87 32.87
C THR A 49 -26.16 -16.99 34.17
N GLY A 50 -26.35 -16.03 35.08
CA GLY A 50 -26.48 -16.30 36.52
C GLY A 50 -25.80 -15.34 37.51
N GLY A 51 -26.58 -14.40 38.08
CA GLY A 51 -26.63 -14.12 39.52
C GLY A 51 -25.47 -13.43 40.28
N SER A 52 -25.84 -12.32 40.92
CA SER A 52 -25.34 -11.73 42.19
C SER A 52 -24.04 -10.90 42.24
N ASP A 53 -24.28 -9.59 42.43
CA ASP A 53 -23.74 -8.66 43.43
C ASP A 53 -22.22 -8.63 43.72
N GLY A 54 -21.66 -7.41 43.61
CA GLY A 54 -20.26 -7.12 43.96
C GLY A 54 -19.64 -6.02 43.10
N THR A 55 -20.04 -4.78 43.34
CA THR A 55 -19.43 -3.57 42.75
C THR A 55 -17.93 -3.53 43.03
N ARG A 56 -17.12 -3.93 42.05
CA ARG A 56 -15.69 -3.60 41.96
C ARG A 56 -15.48 -2.80 40.68
N HIS A 57 -15.02 -1.56 40.84
CA HIS A 57 -14.55 -0.71 39.76
C HIS A 57 -13.37 -1.40 39.05
N ALA A 58 -13.67 -2.20 38.03
CA ALA A 58 -12.69 -2.68 37.08
C ALA A 58 -12.39 -1.52 36.12
N LYS A 59 -11.17 -1.01 36.20
CA LYS A 59 -10.57 -0.09 35.23
C LYS A 59 -10.82 -0.65 33.82
N PRO A 60 -11.38 0.13 32.87
CA PRO A 60 -11.55 -0.36 31.51
C PRO A 60 -10.18 -0.75 30.95
N PRO A 61 -10.08 -1.86 30.19
CA PRO A 61 -8.83 -2.26 29.58
C PRO A 61 -8.33 -1.13 28.69
N SER A 62 -7.09 -0.71 28.95
CA SER A 62 -6.35 0.24 28.12
C SER A 62 -6.35 -0.24 26.68
N ILE A 63 -6.64 0.67 25.77
CA ILE A 63 -6.60 0.49 24.31
C ILE A 63 -5.35 -0.32 23.97
N SER A 64 -5.59 -1.51 23.43
CA SER A 64 -4.56 -2.48 23.05
C SER A 64 -3.58 -1.83 22.08
N GLU A 65 -2.29 -1.83 22.42
CA GLU A 65 -1.22 -1.68 21.44
C GLU A 65 -1.44 -2.72 20.34
N THR A 66 -1.86 -2.26 19.17
CA THR A 66 -1.79 -3.06 17.95
C THR A 66 -0.33 -3.45 17.77
N THR A 67 0.00 -4.69 18.12
CA THR A 67 1.37 -5.19 18.03
C THR A 67 1.70 -5.33 16.54
N MET A 68 2.52 -4.41 16.02
CA MET A 68 3.02 -4.49 14.64
C MET A 68 3.73 -5.83 14.43
N ALA A 69 3.57 -6.43 13.25
CA ALA A 69 4.26 -7.68 12.93
C ALA A 69 5.79 -7.48 12.94
N ASP A 70 6.52 -8.43 13.52
CA ASP A 70 7.98 -8.46 13.47
C ASP A 70 8.47 -9.14 12.17
N PHE A 71 9.21 -8.38 11.35
CA PHE A 71 9.81 -8.84 10.10
C PHE A 71 11.33 -9.04 10.18
N SER A 72 11.93 -8.96 11.37
CA SER A 72 13.39 -9.04 11.57
C SER A 72 14.03 -10.31 10.97
N HIS A 73 13.30 -11.43 10.97
CA HIS A 73 13.73 -12.71 10.42
C HIS A 73 13.38 -12.92 8.94
N LYS A 74 12.79 -11.93 8.27
CA LYS A 74 12.40 -12.00 6.85
C LYS A 74 13.43 -11.33 5.96
N THR A 75 13.72 -11.96 4.83
CA THR A 75 14.52 -11.38 3.75
C THR A 75 13.69 -10.41 2.91
N ASP A 76 14.36 -9.52 2.17
CA ASP A 76 13.68 -8.59 1.24
C ASP A 76 12.88 -9.34 0.16
N ILE A 77 13.39 -10.50 -0.28
CA ILE A 77 12.72 -11.35 -1.28
C ILE A 77 11.42 -11.93 -0.73
N GLU A 78 11.41 -12.38 0.54
CA GLU A 78 10.19 -12.89 1.18
C GLU A 78 9.15 -11.79 1.35
N ILE A 79 9.55 -10.59 1.77
CA ILE A 79 8.65 -9.44 1.89
C ILE A 79 8.03 -9.11 0.53
N ASP A 80 8.84 -9.00 -0.52
CA ASP A 80 8.35 -8.75 -1.88
C ASP A 80 7.42 -9.87 -2.37
N GLN A 81 7.70 -11.12 -2.01
CA GLN A 81 6.82 -12.24 -2.35
C GLN A 81 5.47 -12.14 -1.66
N TRP A 82 5.45 -11.80 -0.37
CA TRP A 82 4.21 -11.67 0.39
C TRP A 82 3.35 -10.52 -0.13
N ILE A 83 3.96 -9.36 -0.40
CA ILE A 83 3.29 -8.21 -1.00
C ILE A 83 2.63 -8.60 -2.32
N ARG A 84 3.38 -9.27 -3.23
CA ARG A 84 2.84 -9.75 -4.51
C ARG A 84 1.67 -10.71 -4.34
N ASN A 85 1.67 -11.54 -3.28
CA ASN A 85 0.56 -12.45 -3.01
C ASN A 85 -0.71 -11.71 -2.58
N PHE A 86 -0.59 -10.64 -1.78
CA PHE A 86 -1.71 -9.76 -1.44
C PHE A 86 -2.24 -9.02 -2.67
N GLU A 87 -1.35 -8.45 -3.50
CA GLU A 87 -1.71 -7.76 -4.75
C GLU A 87 -2.49 -8.67 -5.70
N LYS A 88 -2.01 -9.91 -5.93
CA LYS A 88 -2.68 -10.91 -6.78
C LYS A 88 -4.08 -11.30 -6.29
N ARG A 89 -4.32 -11.19 -4.98
CA ARG A 89 -5.61 -11.52 -4.34
C ARG A 89 -6.49 -10.29 -4.15
N CYS A 90 -6.05 -9.11 -4.64
CA CYS A 90 -6.71 -7.82 -4.42
C CYS A 90 -6.94 -7.50 -2.92
N GLN A 91 -6.05 -7.99 -2.05
CA GLN A 91 -6.12 -7.78 -0.60
C GLN A 91 -5.21 -6.62 -0.17
N THR A 92 -5.22 -5.52 -0.92
CA THR A 92 -4.31 -4.36 -0.75
C THR A 92 -4.71 -3.41 0.38
N GLU A 93 -5.78 -3.75 1.11
CA GLU A 93 -6.23 -3.05 2.32
C GLU A 93 -5.98 -3.86 3.59
N ALA A 94 -5.45 -5.09 3.48
CA ALA A 94 -5.19 -5.93 4.64
C ALA A 94 -4.13 -5.28 5.55
N PRO A 95 -4.29 -5.28 6.90
CA PRO A 95 -3.32 -4.66 7.81
C PRO A 95 -1.88 -5.14 7.58
N LEU A 96 -1.69 -6.45 7.44
CA LEU A 96 -0.37 -7.05 7.17
C LEU A 96 0.22 -6.57 5.83
N TYR A 97 -0.59 -6.31 4.81
CA TYR A 97 -0.10 -5.76 3.55
C TYR A 97 0.48 -4.36 3.75
N LEU A 98 -0.23 -3.49 4.48
CA LEU A 98 0.23 -2.12 4.77
C LEU A 98 1.51 -2.13 5.61
N GLU A 99 1.59 -3.02 6.61
CA GLU A 99 2.80 -3.22 7.43
C GLU A 99 4.00 -3.70 6.60
N LEU A 100 3.78 -4.59 5.62
CA LEU A 100 4.82 -5.04 4.70
C LEU A 100 5.31 -3.89 3.79
N LEU A 101 4.42 -3.01 3.34
CA LEU A 101 4.80 -1.82 2.57
C LEU A 101 5.67 -0.87 3.40
N GLU A 102 5.28 -0.61 4.66
CA GLU A 102 6.06 0.21 5.60
C GLU A 102 7.45 -0.38 5.84
N GLU A 103 7.54 -1.68 6.16
CA GLU A 103 8.82 -2.32 6.41
C GLU A 103 9.71 -2.29 5.15
N ARG A 104 9.13 -2.53 3.97
CA ARG A 104 9.88 -2.45 2.72
C ARG A 104 10.41 -1.04 2.45
N GLY A 105 9.63 -0.01 2.74
CA GLY A 105 10.08 1.38 2.69
C GLY A 105 11.19 1.68 3.70
N HIS A 106 11.00 1.27 4.95
CA HIS A 106 12.00 1.42 6.00
C HIS A 106 13.35 0.76 5.63
N ARG A 107 13.32 -0.46 5.04
CA ARG A 107 14.53 -1.13 4.52
C ARG A 107 15.18 -0.39 3.37
N ALA A 108 14.38 0.15 2.43
CA ALA A 108 14.90 0.93 1.32
C ALA A 108 15.60 2.20 1.81
N GLY A 109 15.04 2.89 2.81
CA GLY A 109 15.62 4.10 3.42
C GLY A 109 16.95 3.89 4.15
N ARG A 110 17.29 2.65 4.54
CA ARG A 110 18.59 2.32 5.13
C ARG A 110 19.71 2.17 4.10
N ARG A 111 19.37 2.06 2.80
CA ARG A 111 20.36 1.96 1.73
C ARG A 111 20.87 3.34 1.36
N ALA A 112 22.13 3.44 0.93
CA ALA A 112 22.69 4.70 0.46
C ALA A 112 21.97 5.16 -0.82
N GLY A 113 21.51 6.41 -0.85
CA GLY A 113 20.78 6.96 -1.99
C GLY A 113 19.65 7.89 -1.56
N LEU A 114 18.56 7.85 -2.32
CA LEU A 114 17.37 8.64 -2.04
C LEU A 114 16.71 8.21 -0.72
N ASP A 115 16.25 9.19 0.04
CA ASP A 115 15.66 9.01 1.35
C ASP A 115 14.14 9.18 1.25
N LEU A 116 13.40 8.13 1.61
CA LEU A 116 11.95 8.10 1.48
C LEU A 116 11.26 9.13 2.38
N GLU A 117 11.69 9.29 3.63
CA GLU A 117 11.06 10.23 4.55
C GLU A 117 11.35 11.67 4.15
N LYS A 118 12.57 11.98 3.72
CA LYS A 118 12.91 13.33 3.21
C LYS A 118 12.14 13.65 1.94
N SER A 119 12.01 12.69 1.05
CA SER A 119 11.24 12.84 -0.19
C SER A 119 9.75 13.01 0.09
N LEU A 120 9.18 12.19 0.98
CA LEU A 120 7.80 12.30 1.41
C LEU A 120 7.53 13.65 2.10
N ALA A 121 8.45 14.12 2.94
CA ALA A 121 8.36 15.44 3.56
C ALA A 121 8.41 16.58 2.53
N ALA A 122 9.23 16.46 1.49
CA ALA A 122 9.26 17.42 0.38
C ALA A 122 7.93 17.45 -0.38
N LEU A 123 7.35 16.27 -0.68
CA LEU A 123 6.05 16.17 -1.33
C LEU A 123 4.92 16.73 -0.47
N LYS A 124 4.90 16.45 0.83
CA LYS A 124 3.91 17.04 1.75
C LYS A 124 3.98 18.56 1.76
N ARG A 125 5.18 19.15 1.80
CA ARG A 125 5.35 20.60 1.71
C ARG A 125 4.84 21.15 0.37
N ALA A 126 5.13 20.47 -0.73
CA ALA A 126 4.64 20.86 -2.05
C ALA A 126 3.11 20.82 -2.13
N ALA A 127 2.49 19.78 -1.56
CA ALA A 127 1.04 19.65 -1.48
C ALA A 127 0.41 20.79 -0.67
N VAL A 128 1.00 21.14 0.49
CA VAL A 128 0.59 22.29 1.32
C VAL A 128 0.71 23.61 0.56
N SER A 129 1.79 23.79 -0.20
CA SER A 129 2.01 24.98 -1.03
C SER A 129 1.15 25.04 -2.29
N GLY A 130 0.43 23.97 -2.66
CA GLY A 130 -0.32 23.91 -3.91
C GLY A 130 0.56 23.90 -5.16
N THR A 131 1.78 23.35 -5.07
CA THR A 131 2.76 23.37 -6.17
C THR A 131 3.22 21.97 -6.55
N CYS A 132 3.67 21.79 -7.79
CA CYS A 132 4.42 20.59 -8.19
C CYS A 132 5.90 20.70 -7.81
N ILE A 133 6.58 19.56 -7.68
CA ILE A 133 8.04 19.49 -7.54
C ILE A 133 8.64 18.54 -8.56
N SER A 134 9.92 18.71 -8.88
CA SER A 134 10.59 17.86 -9.85
C SER A 134 11.23 16.64 -9.20
N TYR A 135 11.56 15.64 -10.01
CA TYR A 135 12.44 14.56 -9.58
C TYR A 135 13.79 15.06 -9.04
N GLY A 136 14.29 16.18 -9.59
CA GLY A 136 15.51 16.84 -9.12
C GLY A 136 15.35 17.41 -7.71
N ASP A 137 14.17 17.93 -7.37
CA ASP A 137 13.87 18.41 -6.02
C ASP A 137 13.85 17.28 -5.00
N LEU A 138 13.40 16.07 -5.36
CA LEU A 138 13.50 14.89 -4.49
C LEU A 138 14.96 14.48 -4.24
N ALA A 139 15.79 14.51 -5.28
CA ALA A 139 17.21 14.24 -5.17
C ALA A 139 17.89 15.27 -4.24
N LYS A 140 17.60 16.55 -4.45
CA LYS A 140 18.08 17.66 -3.61
C LYS A 140 17.62 17.51 -2.16
N ALA A 141 16.35 17.17 -1.92
CA ALA A 141 15.81 16.94 -0.57
C ALA A 141 16.51 15.78 0.14
N SER A 142 16.92 14.76 -0.61
CA SER A 142 17.69 13.62 -0.09
C SER A 142 19.19 13.90 0.05
N GLY A 143 19.69 15.04 -0.45
CA GLY A 143 21.12 15.36 -0.48
C GLY A 143 21.92 14.51 -1.48
N VAL A 144 21.28 14.04 -2.55
CA VAL A 144 21.87 13.14 -3.54
C VAL A 144 22.05 13.88 -4.86
N GLU A 145 23.24 13.75 -5.45
CA GLU A 145 23.53 14.25 -6.79
C GLU A 145 22.58 13.65 -7.84
N TRP A 146 22.07 14.49 -8.74
CA TRP A 146 21.07 14.10 -9.74
C TRP A 146 21.50 12.91 -10.60
N SER A 147 22.78 12.86 -11.01
CA SER A 147 23.33 11.77 -11.80
C SER A 147 23.22 10.41 -11.12
N LYS A 148 23.32 10.35 -9.79
CA LYS A 148 23.14 9.14 -8.98
C LYS A 148 21.66 8.85 -8.72
N ALA A 149 20.88 9.90 -8.44
CA ALA A 149 19.45 9.78 -8.14
C ALA A 149 18.61 9.29 -9.33
N ARG A 150 18.91 9.76 -10.55
CA ARG A 150 18.12 9.47 -11.76
C ARG A 150 17.92 7.97 -11.99
N HIS A 151 18.95 7.16 -11.74
CA HIS A 151 18.87 5.70 -11.89
C HIS A 151 18.02 5.01 -10.82
N GLN A 152 17.84 5.65 -9.66
CA GLN A 152 17.09 5.12 -8.52
C GLN A 152 15.62 5.56 -8.52
N LEU A 153 15.29 6.66 -9.19
CA LEU A 153 13.96 7.28 -9.19
C LEU A 153 12.89 6.45 -9.89
N ASN A 154 13.22 5.97 -11.08
CA ASN A 154 12.26 5.37 -12.00
C ASN A 154 12.35 3.85 -12.03
N GLY A 155 11.27 3.21 -12.51
CA GLY A 155 11.18 1.77 -12.70
C GLY A 155 10.37 1.06 -11.62
N LYS A 156 10.06 -0.21 -11.88
CA LYS A 156 9.33 -1.07 -10.95
C LYS A 156 10.17 -1.30 -9.70
N ASN A 157 9.61 -1.03 -8.52
CA ASN A 157 10.32 -0.95 -7.24
C ASN A 157 11.35 0.21 -7.12
N GLY A 158 11.31 1.19 -8.02
CA GLY A 158 12.10 2.43 -7.91
C GLY A 158 11.58 3.36 -6.80
N HIS A 159 12.29 4.45 -6.54
CA HIS A 159 11.99 5.37 -5.44
C HIS A 159 10.58 5.96 -5.49
N LEU A 160 10.10 6.35 -6.68
CA LEU A 160 8.75 6.89 -6.86
C LEU A 160 7.68 5.83 -6.58
N ASP A 161 7.93 4.59 -6.99
CA ASP A 161 7.04 3.44 -6.75
C ASP A 161 6.94 3.15 -5.25
N ARG A 162 8.07 3.24 -4.51
CA ARG A 162 8.09 3.14 -3.04
C ARG A 162 7.34 4.28 -2.35
N LEU A 163 7.48 5.52 -2.83
CA LEU A 163 6.74 6.65 -2.28
C LEU A 163 5.23 6.48 -2.47
N LEU A 164 4.80 5.99 -3.63
CA LEU A 164 3.39 5.68 -3.91
C LEU A 164 2.85 4.64 -2.92
N GLU A 165 3.60 3.56 -2.70
CA GLU A 165 3.25 2.51 -1.74
C GLU A 165 3.15 3.02 -0.30
N ILE A 166 4.10 3.86 0.12
CA ILE A 166 4.07 4.46 1.47
C ILE A 166 2.91 5.44 1.62
N CYS A 167 2.55 6.20 0.58
CA CYS A 167 1.35 7.04 0.63
C CYS A 167 0.09 6.17 0.87
N HIS A 168 -0.01 5.04 0.16
CA HIS A 168 -1.10 4.09 0.35
C HIS A 168 -1.14 3.48 1.75
N ALA A 169 0.01 3.00 2.25
CA ALA A 169 0.15 2.42 3.59
C ALA A 169 -0.28 3.40 4.68
N ARG A 170 0.10 4.68 4.53
CA ARG A 170 -0.18 5.76 5.49
C ARG A 170 -1.51 6.48 5.27
N LYS A 171 -2.34 6.01 4.33
CA LYS A 171 -3.62 6.64 3.97
C LYS A 171 -3.47 8.13 3.63
N LEU A 172 -2.37 8.48 2.97
CA LEU A 172 -2.14 9.79 2.38
C LEU A 172 -2.69 9.81 0.95
N PRO A 173 -3.01 10.99 0.39
CA PRO A 173 -3.15 11.14 -1.05
C PRO A 173 -1.91 10.59 -1.76
N LEU A 174 -2.05 10.17 -3.02
CA LEU A 174 -0.92 9.72 -3.82
C LEU A 174 -0.03 10.91 -4.19
N LEU A 175 0.76 11.39 -3.22
CA LEU A 175 1.61 12.58 -3.32
C LEU A 175 2.60 12.52 -4.48
N THR A 176 2.89 11.34 -5.00
CA THR A 176 3.69 11.17 -6.22
C THR A 176 3.04 11.78 -7.46
N ALA A 177 1.73 12.04 -7.46
CA ALA A 177 1.02 12.73 -8.55
C ALA A 177 1.48 14.18 -8.77
N ILE A 178 2.08 14.82 -7.76
CA ILE A 178 2.64 16.18 -7.87
C ILE A 178 4.16 16.19 -8.06
N CYS A 179 4.76 15.02 -8.30
CA CYS A 179 6.18 14.90 -8.63
C CYS A 179 6.34 14.66 -10.13
N VAL A 180 6.79 15.67 -10.85
CA VAL A 180 6.77 15.71 -12.32
C VAL A 180 8.16 15.90 -12.91
N ASN A 181 8.27 15.86 -14.23
CA ASN A 181 9.49 16.25 -14.92
C ASN A 181 9.75 17.75 -14.73
N GLN A 182 11.02 18.16 -14.78
CA GLN A 182 11.41 19.57 -14.62
C GLN A 182 10.70 20.50 -15.62
N GLY A 183 10.52 20.04 -16.87
CA GLY A 183 9.83 20.79 -17.92
C GLY A 183 8.32 20.93 -17.69
N SER A 184 7.73 20.07 -16.86
CA SER A 184 6.29 20.00 -16.61
C SER A 184 5.89 20.63 -15.27
N LEU A 185 6.77 21.36 -14.59
CA LEU A 185 6.47 21.97 -13.28
C LEU A 185 5.29 22.94 -13.32
N GLN A 186 5.11 23.66 -14.42
CA GLN A 186 4.02 24.63 -14.57
C GLN A 186 2.68 23.95 -14.91
N GLU A 187 2.69 23.05 -15.88
CA GLU A 187 1.49 22.28 -16.28
C GLU A 187 1.08 21.24 -15.22
N GLY A 188 2.05 20.76 -14.45
CA GLY A 188 1.87 19.73 -13.44
C GLY A 188 1.54 18.35 -14.01
N GLU A 189 1.73 18.13 -15.31
CA GLU A 189 1.43 16.87 -15.99
C GLU A 189 2.60 15.88 -15.93
N LEU A 190 2.26 14.60 -15.77
CA LEU A 190 3.22 13.51 -15.95
C LEU A 190 3.38 13.25 -17.45
N GLU A 191 4.64 13.16 -17.91
CA GLU A 191 4.92 12.68 -19.26
C GLU A 191 4.50 11.21 -19.41
N GLU A 192 4.23 10.77 -20.64
CA GLU A 192 3.66 9.45 -20.98
C GLU A 192 4.25 8.28 -20.18
N ASN A 193 5.59 8.15 -20.14
CA ASN A 193 6.25 7.06 -19.41
C ASN A 193 6.05 7.14 -17.90
N ALA A 194 6.05 8.35 -17.34
CA ALA A 194 5.83 8.58 -15.92
C ALA A 194 4.35 8.35 -15.56
N LEU A 195 3.43 8.80 -16.41
CA LEU A 195 1.99 8.59 -16.26
C LEU A 195 1.65 7.09 -16.27
N LYS A 196 2.23 6.34 -17.20
CA LYS A 196 2.08 4.88 -17.26
C LYS A 196 2.59 4.21 -15.99
N GLY A 197 3.80 4.56 -15.54
CA GLY A 197 4.38 4.01 -14.31
C GLY A 197 3.55 4.33 -13.06
N PHE A 198 3.07 5.57 -12.95
CA PHE A 198 2.16 6.01 -11.87
C PHE A 198 0.86 5.20 -11.88
N SER A 199 0.24 5.06 -13.05
CA SER A 199 -1.05 4.37 -13.20
C SER A 199 -0.93 2.87 -12.96
N GLU A 200 0.14 2.22 -13.42
CA GLU A 200 0.45 0.82 -13.11
C GLU A 200 0.70 0.61 -11.61
N GLY A 201 1.42 1.53 -10.95
CA GLY A 201 1.63 1.50 -9.51
C GLY A 201 0.32 1.66 -8.73
N ALA A 202 -0.52 2.62 -9.11
CA ALA A 202 -1.81 2.87 -8.49
C ALA A 202 -2.76 1.67 -8.62
N ARG A 203 -2.82 1.03 -9.80
CA ARG A 203 -3.60 -0.20 -9.99
C ARG A 203 -3.10 -1.34 -9.11
N ARG A 204 -1.79 -1.47 -8.95
CA ARG A 204 -1.17 -2.53 -8.14
C ARG A 204 -1.54 -2.43 -6.65
N ILE A 205 -1.68 -1.21 -6.13
CA ILE A 205 -2.16 -0.97 -4.76
C ILE A 205 -3.70 -1.02 -4.63
N GLY A 206 -4.41 -1.40 -5.70
CA GLY A 206 -5.87 -1.62 -5.70
C GLY A 206 -6.72 -0.43 -6.13
N ARG A 207 -6.13 0.63 -6.72
CA ARG A 207 -6.93 1.73 -7.31
C ARG A 207 -7.55 1.27 -8.64
N SER A 208 -8.82 1.61 -8.85
CA SER A 208 -9.55 1.31 -10.09
C SER A 208 -9.97 2.61 -10.77
N PHE A 209 -9.64 2.74 -12.07
CA PHE A 209 -9.94 3.89 -12.92
C PHE A 209 -9.78 3.49 -14.39
N SER A 210 -10.52 4.16 -15.27
CA SER A 210 -10.53 3.88 -16.72
C SER A 210 -9.48 4.68 -17.50
N GLU A 211 -9.35 5.98 -17.20
CA GLU A 211 -8.48 6.90 -17.94
C GLU A 211 -7.32 7.36 -17.06
N ASP A 212 -6.09 7.09 -17.51
CA ASP A 212 -4.86 7.34 -16.73
C ASP A 212 -4.66 8.83 -16.43
N LEU A 213 -4.88 9.70 -17.42
CA LEU A 213 -4.67 11.14 -17.27
C LEU A 213 -5.70 11.78 -16.33
N ASP A 214 -6.99 11.41 -16.47
CA ASP A 214 -8.04 11.90 -15.59
C ASP A 214 -7.80 11.46 -14.13
N PHE A 215 -7.34 10.22 -13.94
CA PHE A 215 -6.95 9.73 -12.62
C PHE A 215 -5.78 10.50 -12.04
N HIS A 216 -4.74 10.78 -12.83
CA HIS A 216 -3.61 11.60 -12.40
C HIS A 216 -4.04 13.00 -11.97
N HIS A 217 -4.91 13.67 -12.75
CA HIS A 217 -5.47 14.97 -12.40
C HIS A 217 -6.27 14.92 -11.10
N ALA A 218 -7.12 13.92 -10.92
CA ALA A 218 -7.89 13.74 -9.69
C ALA A 218 -6.97 13.55 -8.46
N CYS A 219 -5.92 12.73 -8.57
CA CYS A 219 -4.94 12.55 -7.49
C CYS A 219 -4.16 13.82 -7.20
N ARG A 220 -3.79 14.61 -8.22
CA ARG A 220 -3.12 15.90 -8.03
C ARG A 220 -3.99 16.88 -7.23
N GLU A 221 -5.26 17.01 -7.60
CA GLU A 221 -6.21 17.83 -6.85
C GLU A 221 -6.41 17.31 -5.42
N GLU A 222 -6.50 15.99 -5.23
CA GLU A 222 -6.57 15.37 -3.90
C GLU A 222 -5.37 15.76 -3.02
N CYS A 223 -4.15 15.79 -3.59
CA CYS A 223 -2.95 16.21 -2.87
C CYS A 223 -3.06 17.66 -2.39
N TRP A 224 -3.48 18.58 -3.27
CA TRP A 224 -3.62 20.00 -2.90
C TRP A 224 -4.78 20.24 -1.95
N ASN A 225 -5.91 19.54 -2.12
CA ASN A 225 -7.02 19.56 -1.18
C ASN A 225 -6.55 19.15 0.21
N TRP A 226 -5.83 18.03 0.30
CA TRP A 226 -5.21 17.57 1.55
C TRP A 226 -4.25 18.59 2.14
N GLY A 227 -3.38 19.18 1.31
CA GLY A 227 -2.43 20.21 1.72
C GLY A 227 -3.11 21.44 2.34
N ARG A 228 -4.20 21.92 1.75
CA ARG A 228 -5.00 23.03 2.29
C ARG A 228 -5.63 22.69 3.64
N MET A 229 -6.02 21.44 3.87
CA MET A 229 -6.54 20.99 5.16
C MET A 229 -5.47 20.94 6.26
N GLN A 230 -4.18 20.94 5.94
CA GLN A 230 -3.10 20.97 6.94
C GLN A 230 -2.80 22.39 7.48
N LEU A 231 -3.36 23.43 6.86
CA LEU A 231 -3.16 24.83 7.24
C LEU A 231 -4.24 25.36 8.18
N GLY A 232 -5.33 24.62 8.37
CA GLY A 232 -6.43 24.93 9.29
C GLY A 232 -6.20 24.31 10.66
#